data_AF-A0A539DE93-F1
#
_entry.id   AF-A0A539DE93-F1
#
_cell.length_a   1.000
_cell.length_b   1.000
_cell.length_c   1.000
_cell.angle_alpha   90.00
_cell.angle_beta   90.00
_cell.angle_gamma   90.00
#
_symmetry.space_group_name_H-M   'P 1'
#
loop_
_entity.id
_entity.type
_entity.pdbx_description
1 polymer ?
#
loop_
_entity_poly.entity_id
_entity_poly.type
_entity_poly.pdbx_seq_one_letter_code
_entity_poly.pdbx_strand_id
1 'polypeptide(L)'
;MAIPISYNIRNLFVRRLATLITVVGIALVVAVFIAVLALANGFERALAGNGIDTNAIVLRVPGNDELSSSVSREWVSILQTQPEVALDAGGQAMIVPELVVVVN
;
A
#
# COMPACT_ATOMS: atom_id res chain seq x y z
N MET A 1 21.62 0.37 -49.05
CA MET A 1 21.37 -1.08 -49.02
C MET A 1 20.46 -1.38 -47.84
N ALA A 2 19.16 -1.58 -48.08
CA ALA A 2 18.24 -2.04 -47.04
C ALA A 2 18.30 -3.57 -47.01
N ILE A 3 18.76 -4.15 -45.91
CA ILE A 3 18.65 -5.60 -45.72
C ILE A 3 17.16 -5.93 -45.63
N PRO A 4 16.62 -6.82 -46.49
CA PRO A 4 15.21 -7.16 -46.47
C PRO A 4 14.82 -7.71 -45.09
N ILE A 5 13.76 -7.18 -44.47
CA ILE A 5 13.23 -7.68 -43.18
C ILE A 5 12.94 -9.19 -43.24
N SER A 6 12.55 -9.68 -44.43
CA SER A 6 12.37 -11.10 -44.73
C SER A 6 13.62 -11.96 -44.46
N TYR A 7 14.82 -11.42 -44.67
CA TYR A 7 16.07 -12.11 -44.38
C TYR A 7 16.30 -12.31 -42.88
N ASN A 8 16.04 -11.27 -42.07
CA ASN A 8 16.15 -11.34 -40.61
C ASN A 8 15.16 -12.36 -40.03
N ILE A 9 13.89 -12.30 -40.46
CA ILE A 9 12.85 -13.24 -40.00
C ILE A 9 13.22 -14.68 -40.38
N ARG A 10 13.67 -14.92 -41.62
CA ARG A 10 14.13 -16.25 -42.05
C ARG A 10 15.29 -16.75 -41.19
N ASN A 11 16.23 -15.88 -40.85
CA ASN A 11 17.39 -16.26 -40.05
C ASN A 11 17.01 -16.69 -38.61
N LEU A 12 15.98 -16.06 -38.03
CA LEU A 12 15.41 -16.50 -36.74
C LEU A 12 14.86 -17.94 -36.83
N PHE A 13 14.17 -18.27 -37.94
CA PHE A 13 13.68 -19.62 -38.19
C PHE A 13 14.77 -20.64 -38.54
N VAL A 14 15.95 -20.21 -38.96
CA VAL A 14 17.11 -21.10 -39.17
C VAL A 14 17.80 -21.41 -37.84
N ARG A 15 17.84 -20.45 -36.91
CA ARG A 15 18.48 -20.60 -35.57
C ARG A 15 17.45 -20.77 -34.44
N ARG A 16 16.45 -21.62 -34.67
CA ARG A 16 15.27 -21.77 -33.78
C ARG A 16 15.60 -21.95 -32.31
N LEU A 17 16.60 -22.77 -32.00
CA LEU A 17 16.97 -23.08 -30.62
C LEU A 17 17.51 -21.84 -29.89
N ALA A 18 18.48 -21.13 -30.48
CA ALA A 18 19.06 -19.93 -29.88
C ALA A 18 18.03 -18.80 -29.77
N THR A 19 17.17 -18.65 -30.78
CA THR A 19 16.06 -17.68 -30.76
C THR A 19 15.03 -18.02 -29.68
N LEU A 20 14.69 -19.28 -29.47
CA LEU A 20 13.73 -19.68 -28.45
C LEU A 20 14.27 -19.42 -27.03
N ILE A 21 15.53 -19.76 -26.77
CA ILE A 21 16.16 -19.48 -25.46
C ILE A 21 16.17 -17.98 -25.15
N THR A 22 16.51 -17.14 -26.13
CA THR A 22 16.53 -15.68 -25.95
C THR A 22 15.13 -15.10 -25.73
N VAL A 23 14.12 -15.56 -26.48
CA VAL A 23 12.72 -15.15 -26.26
C VAL A 23 12.24 -15.57 -24.87
N VAL A 24 12.51 -16.80 -24.45
CA VAL A 24 12.11 -17.30 -23.11
C VAL A 24 12.80 -16.49 -22.01
N GLY A 25 14.09 -16.21 -22.15
CA GLY A 25 14.83 -15.40 -21.19
C GLY A 25 14.23 -14.00 -21.04
N ILE A 26 13.94 -13.32 -22.15
CA ILE A 26 13.33 -11.98 -22.13
C ILE A 26 11.91 -12.07 -21.54
N ALA A 27 11.11 -13.04 -21.95
CA ALA A 27 9.74 -13.21 -21.46
C ALA A 27 9.70 -13.45 -19.94
N LEU A 28 10.62 -14.25 -19.41
CA LEU A 28 10.72 -14.52 -17.98
C LEU A 28 11.06 -13.25 -17.20
N VAL A 29 12.03 -12.46 -17.66
CA VAL A 29 12.40 -11.19 -17.00
C VAL A 29 11.21 -10.23 -16.99
N VAL A 30 10.53 -10.07 -18.12
CA VAL A 30 9.33 -9.21 -18.22
C VAL A 30 8.20 -9.71 -17.31
N ALA A 31 7.97 -11.03 -17.24
CA ALA A 31 6.94 -11.61 -16.37
C ALA A 31 7.20 -11.33 -14.89
N VAL A 32 8.45 -11.47 -14.42
CA VAL A 32 8.83 -11.13 -13.05
C VAL A 32 8.60 -9.64 -12.77
N PHE A 33 8.98 -8.77 -13.72
CA PHE A 33 8.80 -7.33 -13.57
C PHE A 33 7.32 -6.96 -13.44
N ILE A 34 6.47 -7.53 -14.31
CA ILE A 34 5.02 -7.35 -14.25
C ILE A 34 4.47 -7.84 -12.92
N ALA A 35 4.90 -9.00 -12.43
CA ALA A 35 4.42 -9.56 -11.17
C ALA A 35 4.74 -8.64 -9.97
N VAL A 36 5.97 -8.11 -9.89
CA VAL A 36 6.37 -7.20 -8.81
C VAL A 36 5.60 -5.88 -8.88
N LEU A 37 5.43 -5.31 -10.09
CA LEU A 37 4.64 -4.09 -10.26
C LEU A 37 3.16 -4.29 -9.92
N ALA A 38 2.58 -5.41 -10.32
CA ALA A 38 1.21 -5.76 -9.98
C ALA A 38 1.02 -5.94 -8.47
N LEU A 39 1.99 -6.55 -7.79
CA LEU A 39 1.98 -6.70 -6.33
C LEU A 39 2.07 -5.34 -5.64
N ALA A 40 3.01 -4.48 -6.06
CA ALA A 40 3.17 -3.14 -5.50
C ALA A 40 1.88 -2.31 -5.66
N ASN A 41 1.28 -2.32 -6.84
CA ASN A 41 0.04 -1.61 -7.10
C ASN A 41 -1.16 -2.24 -6.34
N GLY A 42 -1.16 -3.57 -6.19
CA GLY A 42 -2.15 -4.28 -5.39
C GLY A 42 -2.09 -3.86 -3.92
N PHE A 43 -0.89 -3.76 -3.33
CA PHE A 43 -0.71 -3.27 -1.98
C PHE A 43 -1.14 -1.81 -1.83
N GLU A 44 -0.69 -0.93 -2.74
CA GLU A 44 -1.08 0.48 -2.72
C GLU A 44 -2.60 0.64 -2.74
N ARG A 45 -3.31 -0.09 -3.61
CA ARG A 45 -4.78 -0.06 -3.67
C ARG A 45 -5.43 -0.64 -2.42
N ALA A 46 -4.88 -1.72 -1.87
CA ALA A 46 -5.44 -2.36 -0.69
C ALA A 46 -5.24 -1.53 0.59
N LEU A 47 -4.17 -0.72 0.65
CA LEU A 47 -3.81 0.08 1.83
C LEU A 47 -4.29 1.54 1.73
N ALA A 48 -4.38 2.11 0.52
CA ALA A 48 -4.75 3.53 0.35
C ALA A 48 -6.23 3.82 0.61
N GLY A 49 -7.12 2.84 0.43
CA GLY A 49 -8.57 3.08 0.41
C GLY A 49 -9.34 2.89 1.72
N ASN A 50 -8.68 2.51 2.81
CA ASN A 50 -9.39 2.16 4.07
C ASN A 50 -9.56 3.36 5.03
N GLY A 51 -9.02 4.53 4.68
CA GLY A 51 -9.21 5.75 5.47
C GLY A 51 -10.55 6.40 5.17
N ILE A 52 -11.32 6.74 6.20
CA ILE A 52 -12.51 7.58 6.08
C ILE A 52 -12.05 9.04 6.26
N ASP A 53 -12.34 9.93 5.31
CA ASP A 53 -11.89 11.34 5.34
C ASP A 53 -12.37 12.12 6.58
N THR A 54 -13.43 11.65 7.23
CA THR A 54 -14.00 12.23 8.44
C THR A 54 -13.37 11.68 9.72
N ASN A 55 -12.48 10.70 9.64
CA ASN A 55 -11.79 10.14 10.80
C ASN A 55 -10.46 10.86 11.02
N ALA A 56 -10.27 11.43 12.20
CA ALA A 56 -9.01 12.00 12.64
C ALA A 56 -8.33 11.05 13.64
N ILE A 57 -7.01 10.91 13.52
CA ILE A 57 -6.17 10.19 14.49
C ILE A 57 -5.42 11.23 15.33
N VAL A 58 -5.60 11.19 16.64
CA VAL A 58 -4.92 12.09 17.58
C VAL A 58 -3.82 11.33 18.31
N LEU A 59 -2.57 11.76 18.13
CA LEU A 59 -1.39 11.15 18.77
C LEU A 59 -0.65 12.20 19.59
N ARG A 60 -0.05 11.78 20.71
CA ARG A 60 0.86 12.64 21.47
C ARG A 60 2.16 12.83 20.71
N VAL A 61 2.62 14.07 20.56
CA VAL A 61 3.96 14.42 20.04
C VAL A 61 4.87 14.78 21.21
N PRO A 62 6.12 14.30 21.29
CA PRO A 62 6.77 13.27 20.47
C PRO A 62 6.54 11.88 21.08
N GLY A 63 5.65 11.08 20.48
CA GLY A 63 5.54 9.65 20.73
C GLY A 63 6.29 8.91 19.64
N ASN A 64 7.33 8.15 19.99
CA ASN A 64 8.13 7.42 19.01
C ASN A 64 7.53 6.04 18.68
N ASP A 65 6.59 5.55 19.48
CA ASP A 65 5.92 4.27 19.29
C ASP A 65 4.60 4.23 20.10
N GLU A 66 3.66 3.36 19.70
CA GLU A 66 2.37 3.15 20.36
C GLU A 66 2.54 2.75 21.84
N LEU A 67 3.59 1.98 22.15
CA LEU A 67 3.96 1.56 23.50
C LEU A 67 4.31 2.73 24.44
N SER A 68 4.70 3.87 23.86
CA SER A 68 5.02 5.10 24.61
C SER A 68 3.85 6.10 24.66
N SER A 69 2.67 5.70 24.18
CA SER A 69 1.49 6.56 24.18
C SER A 69 1.00 6.81 25.61
N SER A 70 0.92 8.08 25.98
CA SER A 70 0.50 8.51 27.32
C SER A 70 -0.70 9.46 27.26
N VAL A 71 -1.64 9.23 26.33
CA VAL A 71 -2.88 10.02 26.26
C VAL A 71 -3.72 9.71 27.49
N SER A 72 -3.84 10.69 28.39
CA SER A 72 -4.60 10.52 29.63
C SER A 72 -6.10 10.57 29.34
N ARG A 73 -6.90 10.00 30.26
CA ARG A 73 -8.38 10.07 30.19
C ARG A 73 -8.90 11.51 30.16
N GLU A 74 -8.20 12.43 30.80
CA GLU A 74 -8.56 13.86 30.81
C GLU A 74 -8.49 14.47 29.40
N TRP A 75 -7.46 14.14 28.63
CA TRP A 75 -7.36 14.57 27.23
C TRP A 75 -8.48 13.99 26.36
N VAL A 76 -8.87 12.74 26.61
CA VAL A 76 -10.02 12.13 25.92
C VAL A 76 -11.31 12.91 26.23
N SER A 77 -11.55 13.26 27.50
CA SER A 77 -12.72 14.05 27.89
C SER A 77 -12.73 15.43 27.23
N ILE A 78 -11.57 16.10 27.13
CA ILE A 78 -11.45 17.40 26.44
C ILE A 78 -11.79 17.25 24.95
N LEU A 79 -11.29 16.20 24.28
CA LEU A 79 -11.56 15.94 22.87
C LEU A 79 -13.05 15.64 22.63
N GLN A 80 -13.71 14.89 23.53
CA GLN A 80 -15.15 14.59 23.44
C GLN A 80 -16.03 15.83 23.46
N THR A 81 -15.57 16.94 24.04
CA THR A 81 -16.33 18.19 24.10
C THR A 81 -16.11 19.12 22.90
N GLN A 82 -15.22 18.77 21.97
CA GLN A 82 -14.95 19.61 20.81
C GLN A 82 -16.12 19.60 19.82
N PRO A 83 -16.51 20.77 19.28
CA PRO A 83 -17.64 20.88 18.37
C PRO A 83 -17.43 20.17 17.02
N GLU A 84 -16.19 19.90 16.64
CA GLU A 84 -15.83 19.19 15.40
C GLU A 84 -16.06 17.67 15.48
N VAL A 85 -16.23 17.12 16.68
CA VAL A 85 -16.43 15.68 16.88
C VAL A 85 -17.87 15.31 16.58
N ALA A 86 -18.06 14.40 15.63
CA ALA A 86 -19.37 13.88 15.28
C ALA A 86 -20.04 13.17 16.46
N LEU A 87 -21.36 13.29 16.56
CA LEU A 87 -22.18 12.56 17.53
C LEU A 87 -22.88 11.38 16.85
N ASP A 88 -23.02 10.27 17.58
CA ASP A 88 -23.80 9.12 17.13
C ASP A 88 -25.32 9.37 17.23
N ALA A 89 -26.12 8.37 16.84
CA ALA A 89 -27.59 8.45 16.94
C ALA A 89 -28.12 8.59 18.38
N GLY A 90 -27.30 8.28 19.40
CA GLY A 90 -27.60 8.43 20.82
C GLY A 90 -27.08 9.73 21.43
N GLY A 91 -26.47 10.62 20.64
CA GLY A 91 -25.88 11.89 21.09
C GLY A 91 -24.53 11.74 21.80
N GLN A 92 -23.85 10.60 21.67
CA GLN A 92 -22.51 10.38 22.23
C GLN A 92 -21.43 10.76 21.21
N ALA A 93 -20.34 11.34 21.69
CA ALA A 93 -19.18 11.69 20.86
C ALA A 93 -18.55 10.44 20.24
N MET A 94 -18.37 10.45 18.92
CA MET A 94 -17.74 9.37 18.15
C MET A 94 -16.22 9.38 18.35
N ILE A 95 -15.76 8.88 19.49
CA ILE A 95 -14.34 8.77 19.85
C ILE A 95 -14.05 7.36 20.36
N VAL A 96 -12.95 6.78 19.87
CA VAL A 96 -12.44 5.48 20.33
C VAL A 96 -11.11 5.72 21.06
N PRO A 97 -11.09 5.76 22.40
CA PRO A 97 -9.84 5.89 23.15
C PRO A 97 -9.13 4.54 23.20
N GLU A 98 -8.06 4.40 22.44
CA GLU A 98 -7.22 3.20 22.43
C GLU A 98 -6.05 3.33 23.42
N LEU A 99 -5.72 2.23 24.10
CA LEU A 99 -4.63 2.14 25.07
C LEU A 99 -3.86 0.84 24.83
N VAL A 100 -2.56 0.97 24.56
CA VAL A 100 -1.65 -0.19 24.45
C VAL A 100 -0.92 -0.38 25.77
N VAL A 101 -1.06 -1.56 26.39
CA VAL A 101 -0.40 -1.92 27.64
C VAL A 101 0.34 -3.24 27.46
N VAL A 102 1.60 -3.30 27.87
CA VAL A 102 2.34 -4.56 27.95
C VAL A 102 1.87 -5.29 29.21
N VAL A 103 1.21 -6.44 29.03
CA VAL A 103 0.85 -7.36 30.11
C VAL A 103 1.87 -8.49 30.13
N ASN A 104 2.48 -8.74 31.29
CA ASN A 104 3.40 -9.85 31.54
C ASN A 104 2.69 -10.92 32.38
#